data_AF-A0A919LT64-F1
#
_entry.id   AF-A0A919LT64-F1
#
_cell.length_a   1.000
_cell.length_b   1.000
_cell.length_c   1.000
_cell.angle_alpha   90.00
_cell.angle_beta   90.00
_cell.angle_gamma   90.00
#
_symmetry.space_group_name_H-M   'P 1'
#
loop_
_entity.id
_entity.type
_entity.pdbx_description
1 polymer ?
#
loop_
_entity_poly.entity_id
_entity_poly.type
_entity_poly.pdbx_seq_one_letter_code
_entity_poly.pdbx_strand_id
1 'polypeptide(L)'
;MWLKIFKVFWFFSLLTVLGIFMYVYAGLPDPVALGEGSGLSSFSKETVFYIVLAALAITNTLVFAVTRLLPEHNQDFKAWFYGLVACANLFFVVGLSFLSVYNSNEKYDYSQIGIIIYSSLILLVLWSMSWPIYLVTQKFFRKQAV
;
A
#
# COMPACT_ATOMS: atom_id res chain seq x y z
N MET A 1 -5.05 -22.41 7.19
CA MET A 1 -5.00 -21.43 8.30
C MET A 1 -4.43 -20.08 7.86
N TRP A 2 -3.31 -20.06 7.14
CA TRP A 2 -2.65 -18.83 6.65
C TRP A 2 -3.57 -17.83 5.94
N LEU A 3 -4.45 -18.29 5.05
CA LEU A 3 -5.41 -17.41 4.36
C LEU A 3 -6.28 -16.59 5.33
N LYS A 4 -6.73 -17.19 6.44
CA LYS A 4 -7.56 -16.48 7.43
C LYS A 4 -6.75 -15.39 8.13
N ILE A 5 -5.48 -15.67 8.47
CA ILE A 5 -4.58 -14.72 9.12
C ILE A 5 -4.33 -13.53 8.19
N PHE A 6 -3.94 -13.78 6.94
CA PHE A 6 -3.67 -12.72 5.97
C PHE A 6 -4.93 -11.90 5.63
N LYS A 7 -6.11 -12.53 5.60
CA LYS A 7 -7.38 -11.82 5.45
C LYS A 7 -7.64 -10.86 6.62
N VAL A 8 -7.44 -11.32 7.85
CA VAL A 8 -7.61 -10.47 9.05
C VAL A 8 -6.59 -9.33 9.05
N PHE A 9 -5.33 -9.63 8.75
CA PHE A 9 -4.27 -8.62 8.65
C PHE A 9 -4.57 -7.57 7.59
N TRP A 10 -4.99 -8.00 6.40
CA TRP A 10 -5.46 -7.10 5.34
C TRP A 10 -6.60 -6.21 5.81
N PHE A 11 -7.61 -6.77 6.48
CA PHE A 11 -8.75 -5.99 6.98
C PHE A 11 -8.32 -4.89 7.96
N PHE A 12 -7.46 -5.21 8.92
CA PHE A 12 -6.92 -4.21 9.84
C PHE A 12 -6.02 -3.18 9.14
N SER A 13 -5.24 -3.59 8.13
CA SER A 13 -4.45 -2.66 7.33
C SER A 13 -5.34 -1.66 6.58
N LEU A 14 -6.50 -2.10 6.06
CA LEU A 14 -7.49 -1.26 5.40
C LEU A 14 -8.11 -0.26 6.39
N LEU A 15 -8.51 -0.72 7.57
CA LEU A 15 -9.03 0.18 8.61
C LEU A 15 -7.99 1.24 9.02
N THR A 16 -6.74 0.82 9.16
CA THR A 16 -5.63 1.71 9.52
C THR A 16 -5.42 2.78 8.45
N VAL A 17 -5.31 2.38 7.17
CA VAL A 17 -5.10 3.35 6.09
C VAL A 17 -6.29 4.29 5.92
N LEU A 18 -7.53 3.82 6.10
CA LEU A 18 -8.71 4.68 6.07
C LEU A 18 -8.72 5.68 7.23
N GLY A 19 -8.39 5.25 8.45
CA GLY A 19 -8.30 6.14 9.60
C GLY A 19 -7.25 7.23 9.41
N ILE A 20 -6.05 6.84 8.96
CA ILE A 20 -4.96 7.77 8.67
C ILE A 20 -5.31 8.69 7.50
N PHE A 21 -5.93 8.17 6.43
CA PHE A 21 -6.38 8.96 5.30
C PHE A 21 -7.35 10.06 5.73
N MET A 22 -8.37 9.72 6.51
CA MET A 22 -9.34 10.70 7.00
C MET A 22 -8.69 11.75 7.92
N TYR A 23 -7.76 11.31 8.78
CA TYR A 23 -6.99 12.20 9.64
C TYR A 23 -6.12 13.19 8.85
N VAL A 24 -5.33 12.67 7.90
CA VAL A 24 -4.48 13.49 7.02
C VAL A 24 -5.34 14.45 6.20
N TYR A 25 -6.41 13.96 5.59
CA TYR A 25 -7.34 14.80 4.83
C TYR A 25 -7.89 15.94 5.68
N ALA A 26 -8.29 15.70 6.93
CA ALA A 26 -8.78 16.75 7.81
C ALA A 26 -7.72 17.85 8.04
N GLY A 27 -6.44 17.47 8.16
CA GLY A 27 -5.32 18.38 8.41
C GLY A 27 -4.72 19.07 7.18
N LEU A 28 -5.06 18.65 5.95
CA LEU A 28 -4.48 19.23 4.74
C LEU A 28 -4.97 20.68 4.50
N PRO A 29 -4.07 21.59 4.07
CA PRO A 29 -4.44 22.93 3.58
C PRO A 29 -5.11 22.84 2.20
N ASP A 30 -5.71 23.95 1.76
CA ASP A 30 -6.22 24.10 0.41
C ASP A 30 -5.67 25.41 -0.19
N PRO A 31 -4.82 25.35 -1.24
CA PRO A 31 -4.47 24.18 -2.04
C PRO A 31 -3.35 23.31 -1.44
N VAL A 32 -3.27 22.05 -1.88
CA VAL A 32 -2.23 21.09 -1.49
C VAL A 32 -1.04 21.21 -2.44
N ALA A 33 0.15 21.43 -1.89
CA ALA A 33 1.40 21.46 -2.62
C ALA A 33 2.00 20.05 -2.78
N LEU A 34 2.49 19.75 -3.99
CA LEU A 34 3.11 18.45 -4.34
C LEU A 34 4.60 18.55 -4.71
N GLY A 35 5.22 19.74 -4.62
CA GLY A 35 6.65 19.94 -4.91
C GLY A 35 7.12 21.40 -4.71
N GLU A 36 8.40 21.67 -4.99
CA GLU A 36 9.03 23.01 -5.00
C GLU A 36 9.56 23.33 -6.43
N GLY A 37 9.18 24.46 -7.06
CA GLY A 37 9.61 24.84 -8.42
C GLY A 37 8.66 25.78 -9.18
N SER A 38 9.18 26.55 -10.16
CA SER A 38 8.48 27.64 -10.88
C SER A 38 7.38 27.22 -11.88
N GLY A 39 6.81 26.02 -11.72
CA GLY A 39 5.74 25.47 -12.56
C GLY A 39 4.80 24.53 -11.81
N LEU A 40 4.67 24.71 -10.49
CA LEU A 40 3.95 23.77 -9.63
C LEU A 40 2.44 23.80 -9.80
N SER A 41 1.90 22.62 -10.14
CA SER A 41 0.48 22.30 -10.02
C SER A 41 0.14 22.04 -8.56
N SER A 42 -0.29 23.08 -7.84
CA SER A 42 -1.02 22.89 -6.59
C SER A 42 -2.42 22.33 -6.93
N PHE A 43 -2.85 21.29 -6.24
CA PHE A 43 -4.19 20.72 -6.46
C PHE A 43 -5.14 21.15 -5.36
N SER A 44 -6.44 21.20 -5.68
CA SER A 44 -7.44 21.38 -4.64
C SER A 44 -7.41 20.19 -3.68
N LYS A 45 -7.70 20.45 -2.41
CA LYS A 45 -7.78 19.44 -1.37
C LYS A 45 -8.75 18.30 -1.73
N GLU A 46 -9.87 18.61 -2.38
CA GLU A 46 -10.86 17.64 -2.86
C GLU A 46 -10.30 16.77 -3.98
N THR A 47 -9.52 17.36 -4.90
CA THR A 47 -8.90 16.61 -6.00
C THR A 47 -7.96 15.55 -5.45
N VAL A 48 -7.11 15.92 -4.48
CA VAL A 48 -6.22 14.97 -3.80
C VAL A 48 -7.02 13.89 -3.07
N PHE A 49 -8.09 14.28 -2.37
CA PHE A 49 -8.99 13.32 -1.69
C PHE A 49 -9.55 12.28 -2.66
N TYR A 50 -10.13 12.70 -3.79
CA TYR A 50 -10.74 11.77 -4.74
C TYR A 50 -9.71 10.88 -5.44
N ILE A 51 -8.51 11.38 -5.73
CA ILE A 51 -7.42 10.57 -6.30
C ILE A 51 -7.01 9.48 -5.32
N VAL A 52 -6.76 9.82 -4.05
CA VAL A 52 -6.37 8.84 -3.03
C VAL A 52 -7.51 7.86 -2.76
N LEU A 53 -8.75 8.33 -2.65
CA LEU A 53 -9.91 7.48 -2.45
C LEU A 53 -10.07 6.48 -3.59
N ALA A 54 -9.92 6.92 -4.84
CA ALA A 54 -9.98 6.06 -6.01
C ALA A 54 -8.86 5.01 -5.98
N ALA A 55 -7.63 5.41 -5.66
CA ALA A 55 -6.51 4.48 -5.53
C ALA A 55 -6.78 3.41 -4.46
N LEU A 56 -7.19 3.81 -3.25
CA LEU A 56 -7.53 2.90 -2.16
C LEU A 56 -8.69 1.96 -2.52
N ALA A 57 -9.73 2.49 -3.15
CA ALA A 57 -10.90 1.73 -3.58
C ALA A 57 -10.52 0.67 -4.63
N ILE A 58 -9.74 1.05 -5.66
CA ILE A 58 -9.27 0.13 -6.69
C ILE A 58 -8.41 -0.97 -6.06
N THR A 59 -7.36 -0.60 -5.31
CA THR A 59 -6.44 -1.57 -4.72
C THR A 59 -7.15 -2.57 -3.79
N ASN A 60 -8.08 -2.10 -2.96
CA ASN A 60 -8.77 -2.99 -2.02
C ASN A 60 -9.94 -3.75 -2.66
N THR A 61 -10.58 -3.22 -3.70
CA THR A 61 -11.58 -3.96 -4.48
C THR A 61 -10.95 -5.11 -5.26
N LEU A 62 -9.70 -4.96 -5.72
CA LEU A 62 -8.96 -6.05 -6.37
C LEU A 62 -8.85 -7.30 -5.48
N VAL A 63 -8.81 -7.15 -4.15
CA VAL A 63 -8.83 -8.30 -3.22
C VAL A 63 -10.09 -9.11 -3.39
N PHE A 64 -11.25 -8.45 -3.47
CA PHE A 64 -12.53 -9.13 -3.69
C PHE A 64 -12.60 -9.75 -5.08
N ALA A 65 -12.12 -9.05 -6.12
CA ALA A 65 -12.07 -9.57 -7.47
C ALA A 65 -11.24 -10.86 -7.54
N VAL A 66 -9.98 -10.81 -7.07
CA VAL A 66 -9.05 -11.95 -7.11
C VAL A 66 -9.57 -13.12 -6.27
N THR A 67 -10.05 -12.86 -5.06
CA THR A 67 -10.50 -13.93 -4.15
C THR A 67 -11.79 -14.60 -4.59
N ARG A 68 -12.66 -13.88 -5.30
CA ARG A 68 -13.94 -14.39 -5.82
C ARG A 68 -13.81 -15.03 -7.20
N LEU A 69 -12.97 -14.48 -8.08
CA LEU A 69 -12.79 -14.99 -9.45
C LEU A 69 -11.87 -16.22 -9.51
N LEU A 70 -10.93 -16.36 -8.58
CA LEU A 70 -10.02 -17.51 -8.57
C LEU A 70 -10.63 -18.74 -7.89
N PRO A 71 -10.38 -19.95 -8.43
CA PRO A 71 -10.82 -21.20 -7.82
C PRO A 71 -10.38 -21.37 -6.35
N GLU A 72 -11.18 -22.12 -5.59
CA GLU A 72 -10.93 -22.44 -4.16
C GLU A 72 -9.59 -23.12 -3.91
N HIS A 73 -9.07 -23.91 -4.85
CA HIS A 73 -7.81 -24.64 -4.69
C HIS A 73 -6.57 -23.74 -4.66
N ASN A 74 -6.68 -22.47 -5.08
CA ASN A 74 -5.56 -21.51 -5.09
C ASN A 74 -5.45 -20.73 -3.76
N GLN A 75 -5.56 -21.42 -2.62
CA GLN A 75 -5.55 -20.77 -1.31
C GLN A 75 -4.23 -20.04 -1.02
N ASP A 76 -3.09 -20.58 -1.47
CA ASP A 76 -1.77 -19.99 -1.24
C ASP A 76 -1.62 -18.67 -1.99
N PHE A 77 -2.05 -18.62 -3.25
CA PHE A 77 -2.04 -17.39 -4.04
C PHE A 77 -2.96 -16.32 -3.43
N LYS A 78 -4.16 -16.72 -3.00
CA LYS A 78 -5.09 -15.80 -2.31
C LYS A 78 -4.47 -15.23 -1.03
N ALA A 79 -3.78 -16.06 -0.23
CA ALA A 79 -3.09 -15.62 0.97
C ALA A 79 -1.94 -14.64 0.66
N TRP A 80 -1.13 -14.94 -0.35
CA TRP A 80 -0.08 -14.03 -0.83
C TRP A 80 -0.66 -12.68 -1.28
N PHE A 81 -1.76 -12.70 -2.04
CA PHE A 81 -2.40 -11.49 -2.56
C PHE A 81 -2.99 -10.61 -1.44
N TYR A 82 -3.60 -11.21 -0.41
CA TYR A 82 -4.00 -10.48 0.80
C TYR A 82 -2.80 -9.77 1.44
N GLY A 83 -1.67 -10.47 1.58
CA GLY A 83 -0.43 -9.88 2.09
C GLY A 83 0.09 -8.74 1.23
N LEU A 84 0.07 -8.89 -0.10
CA LEU A 84 0.50 -7.85 -1.04
C LEU A 84 -0.32 -6.56 -0.90
N VAL A 85 -1.65 -6.68 -0.83
CA VAL A 85 -2.52 -5.52 -0.65
C VAL A 85 -2.35 -4.91 0.74
N ALA A 86 -2.08 -5.72 1.77
CA ALA A 86 -1.75 -5.17 3.09
C ALA A 86 -0.43 -4.37 3.07
N CYS A 87 0.61 -4.85 2.37
CA CYS A 87 1.84 -4.07 2.14
C CYS A 87 1.57 -2.78 1.36
N ALA A 88 0.68 -2.81 0.36
CA ALA A 88 0.27 -1.61 -0.37
C ALA A 88 -0.46 -0.60 0.54
N ASN A 89 -1.34 -1.07 1.42
CA ASN A 89 -2.01 -0.22 2.42
C ASN A 89 -1.00 0.45 3.36
N LEU A 90 0.04 -0.27 3.80
CA LEU A 90 1.13 0.33 4.59
C LEU A 90 1.92 1.37 3.80
N PHE A 91 2.19 1.13 2.51
CA PHE A 91 2.81 2.12 1.65
C PHE A 91 1.95 3.38 1.50
N PHE A 92 0.63 3.24 1.35
CA PHE A 92 -0.29 4.37 1.32
C PHE A 92 -0.28 5.16 2.64
N VAL A 93 -0.21 4.49 3.79
CA VAL A 93 -0.04 5.16 5.09
C VAL A 93 1.21 6.03 5.11
N VAL A 94 2.34 5.50 4.64
CA VAL A 94 3.60 6.25 4.59
C VAL A 94 3.49 7.43 3.62
N GLY A 95 2.92 7.22 2.43
CA GLY A 95 2.72 8.29 1.44
C GLY A 95 1.79 9.41 1.94
N LEU A 96 0.72 9.06 2.63
CA LEU A 96 -0.20 10.03 3.25
C LEU A 96 0.46 10.80 4.39
N SER A 97 1.24 10.11 5.22
CA SER A 97 1.99 10.75 6.31
C SER A 97 3.01 11.73 5.75
N PHE A 98 3.71 11.36 4.68
CA PHE A 98 4.61 12.27 3.97
C PHE A 98 3.88 13.50 3.43
N LEU A 99 2.73 13.31 2.76
CA LEU A 99 1.93 14.41 2.25
C LEU A 99 1.51 15.39 3.36
N SER A 100 1.10 14.86 4.51
CA SER A 100 0.72 15.64 5.69
C SER A 100 1.88 16.46 6.24
N VAL A 101 3.06 15.86 6.37
CA VAL A 101 4.27 16.53 6.89
C VAL A 101 4.74 17.62 5.92
N TYR A 102 4.78 17.28 4.63
CA TYR A 102 5.19 18.20 3.57
C TYR A 102 4.31 19.45 3.47
N ASN A 103 3.00 19.29 3.70
CA ASN A 103 2.03 20.39 3.67
C ASN A 103 1.77 21.01 5.06
N SER A 104 2.54 20.63 6.07
CA SER A 104 2.43 21.24 7.40
C SER A 104 3.20 22.55 7.44
N ASN A 105 2.68 23.53 8.21
CA ASN A 105 3.36 24.80 8.45
C ASN A 105 4.50 24.70 9.49
N GLU A 106 4.77 23.49 9.99
CA GLU A 106 5.81 23.23 10.98
C GLU A 106 7.16 22.87 10.33
N LYS A 107 8.26 23.31 10.95
CA LYS A 107 9.62 22.96 10.50
C LYS A 107 9.97 21.53 10.91
N TYR A 108 9.63 20.57 10.05
CA TYR A 108 10.02 19.17 10.26
C TYR A 108 11.47 18.91 9.81
N ASP A 109 12.17 18.05 10.55
CA ASP A 109 13.44 17.48 10.11
C ASP A 109 13.16 16.29 9.18
N TYR A 110 13.49 16.45 7.91
CA TYR A 110 13.27 15.44 6.87
C TYR A 110 14.36 14.36 6.81
N SER A 111 15.42 14.47 7.62
CA SER A 111 16.59 13.58 7.58
C SER A 111 16.23 12.10 7.71
N GLN A 112 15.20 11.76 8.51
CA GLN A 112 14.80 10.37 8.75
C GLN A 112 13.61 9.92 7.89
N ILE A 113 12.93 10.81 7.17
CA ILE A 113 11.73 10.42 6.41
C ILE A 113 12.08 9.51 5.24
N GLY A 114 13.25 9.70 4.64
CA GLY A 114 13.75 8.86 3.56
C GLY A 114 13.79 7.38 3.94
N ILE A 115 14.25 7.04 5.15
CA ILE A 115 14.35 5.63 5.58
C ILE A 115 12.98 4.95 5.63
N ILE A 116 11.94 5.66 6.07
CA ILE A 116 10.58 5.14 6.18
C ILE A 116 10.00 4.89 4.79
N ILE A 117 10.17 5.86 3.88
CA ILE A 117 9.71 5.75 2.49
C ILE A 117 10.39 4.58 1.79
N TYR A 118 11.72 4.52 1.81
CA TYR A 118 12.46 3.44 1.15
C TYR A 118 12.15 2.07 1.75
N SER A 119 12.02 1.95 3.07
CA SER A 119 11.68 0.68 3.72
C SER A 119 10.29 0.18 3.30
N SER A 120 9.30 1.06 3.20
CA SER A 120 7.96 0.69 2.75
C SER A 120 7.92 0.22 1.29
N LEU A 121 8.70 0.87 0.41
CA LEU A 121 8.87 0.47 -0.99
C LEU A 121 9.58 -0.87 -1.11
N ILE A 122 10.67 -1.06 -0.37
CA ILE A 122 11.42 -2.33 -0.34
C ILE A 122 10.51 -3.46 0.14
N LEU A 123 9.73 -3.25 1.21
CA LEU A 123 8.77 -4.23 1.70
C LEU A 123 7.76 -4.62 0.63
N LEU A 124 7.19 -3.64 -0.08
CA LEU A 124 6.22 -3.89 -1.15
C LEU A 124 6.83 -4.70 -2.30
N VAL A 125 8.04 -4.34 -2.74
CA VAL A 125 8.76 -5.03 -3.82
C VAL A 125 9.13 -6.45 -3.41
N LEU A 126 9.71 -6.64 -2.22
CA LEU A 126 10.07 -7.95 -1.70
C LEU A 126 8.83 -8.85 -1.59
N TRP A 127 7.72 -8.32 -1.10
CA TRP A 127 6.48 -9.10 -0.98
C TRP A 127 5.91 -9.46 -2.35
N SER A 128 5.93 -8.54 -3.32
CA SER A 128 5.53 -8.80 -4.71
C SER A 128 6.38 -9.92 -5.33
N MET A 129 7.69 -9.93 -5.08
CA MET A 129 8.62 -10.93 -5.59
C MET A 129 8.54 -12.28 -4.87
N SER A 130 7.95 -12.35 -3.68
CA SER A 130 7.90 -13.60 -2.91
C SER A 130 7.16 -14.74 -3.64
N TRP A 131 6.09 -14.44 -4.37
CA TRP A 131 5.34 -15.44 -5.14
C TRP A 131 6.11 -16.03 -6.33
N PRO A 132 6.66 -15.24 -7.28
CA PRO A 132 7.45 -15.80 -8.37
C PRO A 132 8.68 -16.55 -7.86
N ILE A 133 9.33 -16.06 -6.79
CA ILE A 133 10.45 -16.77 -6.16
C ILE A 133 9.99 -18.13 -5.61
N TYR A 134 8.87 -18.18 -4.91
CA TYR A 134 8.29 -19.43 -4.39
C TYR A 134 7.99 -20.45 -5.50
N LEU A 135 7.41 -20.00 -6.63
CA LEU A 135 7.13 -20.89 -7.77
C LEU A 135 8.42 -21.45 -8.39
N VAL A 136 9.46 -20.62 -8.52
CA VAL A 136 10.75 -21.03 -9.09
C VAL A 136 11.43 -22.05 -8.17
N THR A 137 11.51 -21.78 -6.87
CA THR A 137 12.14 -22.71 -5.92
C THR A 137 11.41 -24.04 -5.86
N GLN A 138 10.07 -24.05 -5.82
CA GLN A 138 9.29 -25.28 -5.85
C GLN A 138 9.60 -26.13 -7.08
N LYS A 139 9.75 -25.51 -8.26
CA LYS A 139 10.09 -26.21 -9.51
C LYS A 139 11.48 -26.83 -9.49
N PHE A 140 12.46 -26.19 -8.85
CA PHE A 140 13.82 -26.74 -8.74
C PHE A 140 13.89 -27.93 -7.77
N PHE A 141 13.30 -27.82 -6.58
CA PHE A 141 13.33 -28.91 -5.60
C PHE A 141 12.52 -30.13 -6.04
N ARG A 142 11.39 -29.93 -6.73
CA ARG A 142 10.56 -31.04 -7.22
C ARG A 142 11.23 -31.84 -8.34
N LYS A 143 12.19 -31.25 -9.06
CA LYS A 143 13.02 -31.96 -10.06
C LYS A 143 14.14 -32.79 -9.45
N GLN A 144 14.55 -32.51 -8.21
CA GLN A 144 15.62 -33.25 -7.52
C GLN A 144 15.11 -34.49 -6.77
N ALA A 145 13.79 -34.61 -6.59
CA ALA A 145 13.15 -35.71 -5.86
C ALA A 145 12.62 -36.84 -6.78
N VAL A 146 12.98 -36.83 -8.07
CA VAL A 146 12.65 -37.86 -9.07
C VAL A 146 13.93 -38.52 -9.55
#